data_AF-A0A9P0JFA7-F1
#
_entry.id   AF-A0A9P0JFA7-F1
#
_cell.length_a   1.000
_cell.length_b   1.000
_cell.length_c   1.000
_cell.angle_alpha   90.00
_cell.angle_beta   90.00
_cell.angle_gamma   90.00
#
_symmetry.space_group_name_H-M   'P 1'
#
loop_
_entity.id
_entity.type
_entity.pdbx_description
1 polymer ?
#
loop_
_entity_poly.entity_id
_entity_poly.type
_entity_poly.pdbx_seq_one_letter_code
_entity_poly.pdbx_strand_id
1 'polypeptide(L)'
;MSDLRRITSMIQNYSVSCPEKPDKRYLFQIKVYWLSIVTLLSVLVTFVFCVLWTILFKLEDATSTHCGYRVKNYLPTISTAVGNYPVQRFIWTLVIIAHSPIRLIVVGIYYQYYTSIIKPSLHWCAVLLRFLSTVEVCSLVVLSIFTSSDYYSIHEKSFVTFICASELNMVISSILLKKGRITKTVMTKLEVRSLKYKIYFTVFNMTSFAIAGYCFLRHNAYCESGVYTFFALFEYLVVLSNMAFHLTSVWDLAGVSLVIDDNLNLTYR
;
A
#
# COMPACT_ATOMS: atom_id res chain seq x y z
N MET A 1 12.41 57.16 41.12
CA MET A 1 13.59 56.59 40.41
C MET A 1 14.16 55.32 41.07
N SER A 2 13.84 55.03 42.33
CA SER A 2 14.26 53.82 43.06
C SER A 2 13.45 52.57 42.70
N ASP A 3 12.16 52.70 42.36
CA ASP A 3 11.29 51.55 42.07
C ASP A 3 11.51 50.94 40.68
N LEU A 4 11.84 51.75 39.67
CA LEU A 4 12.12 51.23 38.33
C LEU A 4 13.37 50.32 38.31
N ARG A 5 14.42 50.68 39.07
CA ARG A 5 15.64 49.85 39.18
C ARG A 5 15.38 48.51 39.86
N ARG A 6 14.44 48.47 40.82
CA ARG A 6 14.08 47.24 41.55
C ARG A 6 13.28 46.27 40.65
N ILE A 7 12.46 46.80 39.73
CA ILE A 7 11.75 46.00 38.72
C ILE A 7 12.72 45.47 37.66
N THR A 8 13.69 46.27 37.19
CA THR A 8 14.69 45.79 36.22
C THR A 8 15.58 44.67 36.80
N SER A 9 15.93 44.75 38.10
CA SER A 9 16.69 43.68 38.77
C SER A 9 15.89 42.40 39.02
N MET A 10 14.55 42.46 39.07
CA MET A 10 13.71 41.26 39.20
C MET A 10 13.51 40.55 37.86
N ILE A 11 13.43 41.29 36.75
CA ILE A 11 13.22 40.71 35.41
C ILE A 11 14.46 39.97 34.93
N GLN A 12 15.67 40.43 35.31
CA GLN A 12 16.91 39.78 34.88
C GLN A 12 17.21 38.46 35.61
N ASN A 13 16.53 38.18 36.73
CA ASN A 13 16.67 36.93 37.49
C ASN A 13 15.65 35.85 37.08
N TYR A 14 14.77 36.14 36.12
CA TYR A 14 13.82 35.17 35.53
C TYR A 14 14.14 34.86 34.07
N SER A 15 15.43 34.86 33.68
CA SER A 15 15.84 34.11 32.49
C SER A 15 15.76 32.63 32.82
N VAL A 16 14.57 32.05 32.63
CA VAL A 16 14.40 30.60 32.58
C VAL A 16 15.24 30.13 31.40
N SER A 17 16.45 29.67 31.68
CA SER A 17 17.21 28.85 30.75
C SER A 17 16.37 27.59 30.56
N CYS A 18 15.60 27.52 29.47
CA CYS A 18 15.11 26.24 29.02
C CYS A 18 16.34 25.33 28.91
N PRO A 19 16.36 24.15 29.55
CA PRO A 19 17.40 23.19 29.23
C PRO A 19 17.33 22.99 27.72
N GLU A 20 18.43 23.29 27.01
CA GLU A 20 18.61 22.80 25.65
C GLU A 20 18.24 21.32 25.71
N LYS A 21 17.18 20.94 25.00
CA LYS A 21 16.89 19.51 24.82
C LYS A 21 18.19 18.92 24.31
N PRO A 22 18.76 17.88 24.97
CA PRO A 22 19.99 17.28 24.50
C PRO A 22 19.79 17.02 23.01
N ASP A 23 20.68 17.55 22.17
CA ASP A 23 20.69 17.30 20.74
C ASP A 23 20.68 15.78 20.59
N LYS A 24 19.50 15.21 20.34
CA LYS A 24 19.37 13.78 20.06
C LYS A 24 20.11 13.59 18.75
N ARG A 25 21.37 13.16 18.83
CA ARG A 25 22.13 12.76 17.68
C ARG A 25 21.43 11.53 17.09
N TYR A 26 21.12 11.66 15.81
CA TYR A 26 20.47 10.63 15.04
C TYR A 26 21.51 10.09 14.08
N LEU A 27 21.71 8.77 14.09
CA LEU A 27 22.62 8.10 13.15
C LEU A 27 22.07 8.18 11.73
N PHE A 28 20.74 8.13 11.59
CA PHE A 28 20.07 8.11 10.30
C PHE A 28 18.66 8.70 10.40
N GLN A 29 18.29 9.54 9.43
CA GLN A 29 16.95 10.08 9.26
C GLN A 29 16.50 9.92 7.81
N ILE A 30 15.37 9.26 7.59
CA ILE A 30 14.75 9.12 6.27
C ILE A 30 13.27 9.53 6.33
N LYS A 31 12.81 10.30 5.36
CA LYS A 31 11.38 10.63 5.26
C LYS A 31 10.61 9.41 4.79
N VAL A 32 9.50 9.09 5.47
CA VAL A 32 8.73 7.86 5.22
C VAL A 32 8.14 7.83 3.81
N TYR A 33 7.87 9.00 3.21
CA TYR A 33 7.40 9.06 1.83
C TYR A 33 8.45 8.54 0.82
N TRP A 34 9.75 8.73 1.07
CA TRP A 34 10.80 8.20 0.19
C TRP A 34 10.82 6.68 0.23
N LEU A 35 10.70 6.09 1.43
CA LEU A 35 10.54 4.65 1.58
C LEU A 35 9.31 4.16 0.80
N SER A 36 8.18 4.85 0.92
CA SER A 36 6.94 4.49 0.19
C SER A 36 7.12 4.55 -1.33
N ILE A 37 7.76 5.62 -1.85
CA ILE A 37 8.01 5.79 -3.29
C ILE A 37 8.94 4.70 -3.83
N VAL A 38 10.10 4.50 -3.21
CA VAL A 38 11.11 3.53 -3.67
C VAL A 38 10.53 2.12 -3.66
N THR A 39 9.84 1.78 -2.58
CA THR A 39 9.20 0.47 -2.39
C THR A 39 8.12 0.23 -3.42
N LEU A 40 7.26 1.20 -3.70
CA LEU A 40 6.19 1.04 -4.69
C LEU A 40 6.74 1.02 -6.12
N LEU A 41 7.71 1.88 -6.41
CA LEU A 41 8.31 1.97 -7.74
C LEU A 41 9.05 0.67 -8.09
N SER A 42 9.72 0.02 -7.15
CA SER A 42 10.37 -1.27 -7.41
C SER A 42 9.37 -2.37 -7.79
N VAL A 43 8.22 -2.45 -7.12
CA VAL A 43 7.15 -3.40 -7.49
C VAL A 43 6.55 -3.02 -8.84
N LEU A 44 6.29 -1.73 -9.11
CA LEU A 44 5.73 -1.28 -10.38
C LEU A 44 6.65 -1.60 -11.56
N VAL A 45 7.95 -1.31 -11.44
CA VAL A 45 8.95 -1.63 -12.48
C VAL A 45 9.00 -3.13 -12.71
N THR A 46 8.96 -3.93 -11.65
CA THR A 46 8.96 -5.39 -11.76
C THR A 46 7.69 -5.91 -12.41
N PHE A 47 6.52 -5.38 -12.04
CA PHE A 47 5.24 -5.68 -12.67
C PHE A 47 5.28 -5.42 -14.17
N VAL A 48 5.71 -4.21 -14.58
CA VAL A 48 5.82 -3.81 -15.98
C VAL A 48 6.81 -4.71 -16.72
N PHE A 49 7.96 -5.02 -16.12
CA PHE A 49 8.92 -5.96 -16.69
C PHE A 49 8.29 -7.33 -16.94
N CYS A 50 7.67 -7.94 -15.92
CA CYS A 50 7.08 -9.27 -16.04
C CYS A 50 5.99 -9.32 -17.12
N VAL A 51 5.11 -8.34 -17.17
CA VAL A 51 4.02 -8.27 -18.16
C VAL A 51 4.57 -8.03 -19.58
N LEU A 52 5.39 -6.99 -19.77
CA LEU A 52 5.92 -6.67 -21.10
C LEU A 52 6.82 -7.78 -21.65
N TRP A 53 7.68 -8.36 -20.80
CA TRP A 53 8.52 -9.48 -21.22
C TRP A 53 7.67 -10.68 -21.65
N THR A 54 6.59 -10.96 -20.92
CA THR A 54 5.66 -12.04 -21.26
C THR A 54 4.94 -11.75 -22.59
N ILE A 55 4.49 -10.52 -22.83
CA ILE A 55 3.85 -10.12 -24.09
C ILE A 55 4.83 -10.22 -25.26
N LEU A 56 6.08 -9.80 -25.09
CA LEU A 56 7.06 -9.77 -26.18
C LEU A 56 7.58 -11.16 -26.56
N PHE A 57 7.77 -12.05 -25.58
CA PHE A 57 8.51 -13.30 -25.79
C PHE A 57 7.72 -14.57 -25.51
N LYS A 58 6.54 -14.49 -24.88
CA LYS A 58 5.79 -15.66 -24.37
C LYS A 58 4.28 -15.56 -24.55
N LEU A 59 3.78 -14.67 -25.42
CA LEU A 59 2.36 -14.34 -25.52
C LEU A 59 1.44 -15.56 -25.76
N GLU A 60 1.78 -16.42 -26.71
CA GLU A 60 0.94 -17.58 -27.08
C GLU A 60 0.74 -18.56 -25.92
N ASP A 61 1.83 -18.89 -25.23
CA ASP A 61 1.82 -19.74 -24.04
C ASP A 61 1.07 -19.05 -22.89
N ALA A 62 1.36 -17.77 -22.65
CA ALA A 62 0.82 -17.01 -21.54
C ALA A 62 -0.67 -16.66 -21.67
N THR A 63 -1.23 -16.78 -22.87
CA THR A 63 -2.65 -16.52 -23.15
C THR A 63 -3.44 -17.80 -23.45
N SER A 64 -2.78 -18.96 -23.31
CA SER A 64 -3.42 -20.25 -23.48
C SER A 64 -4.42 -20.53 -22.35
N THR A 65 -5.62 -20.97 -22.75
CA THR A 65 -6.69 -21.33 -21.81
C THR A 65 -7.28 -22.67 -22.20
N HIS A 66 -8.11 -23.25 -21.31
CA HIS A 66 -8.83 -24.51 -21.56
C HIS A 66 -9.69 -24.48 -22.84
N CYS A 67 -10.08 -23.29 -23.33
CA CYS A 67 -10.87 -23.11 -24.54
C CYS A 67 -10.13 -23.43 -25.85
N GLY A 68 -8.83 -23.73 -25.78
CA GLY A 68 -8.01 -24.14 -26.92
C GLY A 68 -7.62 -22.98 -27.86
N TYR A 69 -6.87 -23.33 -28.91
CA TYR A 69 -6.16 -22.36 -29.77
C TYR A 69 -7.06 -21.46 -30.65
N ARG A 70 -8.34 -21.83 -30.82
CA ARG A 70 -9.28 -21.05 -31.66
C ARG A 70 -9.79 -19.79 -30.95
N VAL A 71 -9.69 -19.76 -29.62
CA VAL A 71 -10.14 -18.63 -28.79
C VAL A 71 -8.95 -17.73 -28.53
N LYS A 72 -8.85 -16.63 -29.30
CA LYS A 72 -7.69 -15.74 -29.27
C LYS A 72 -7.77 -14.77 -28.09
N ASN A 73 -6.63 -14.59 -27.42
CA ASN A 73 -6.42 -13.63 -26.34
C ASN A 73 -5.09 -12.91 -26.51
N TYR A 74 -4.99 -11.70 -25.96
CA TYR A 74 -3.92 -10.75 -26.30
C TYR A 74 -3.18 -10.21 -25.08
N LEU A 75 -3.64 -10.51 -23.86
CA LEU A 75 -2.98 -10.12 -22.62
C LEU A 75 -2.88 -11.33 -21.68
N PRO A 76 -1.69 -11.57 -21.10
CA PRO A 76 -1.51 -12.64 -20.12
C PRO A 76 -2.07 -12.21 -18.75
N THR A 77 -2.57 -13.13 -17.93
CA THR A 77 -2.92 -12.79 -16.55
C THR A 77 -1.70 -12.42 -15.72
N ILE A 78 -1.90 -11.72 -14.60
CA ILE A 78 -0.79 -11.41 -13.68
C ILE A 78 -0.17 -12.71 -13.15
N SER A 79 -1.01 -13.64 -12.69
CA SER A 79 -0.59 -14.93 -12.16
C SER A 79 0.31 -15.69 -13.14
N THR A 80 0.02 -15.64 -14.44
CA THR A 80 0.84 -16.23 -15.49
C THR A 80 2.14 -15.46 -15.69
N ALA A 81 2.07 -14.14 -15.86
CA ALA A 81 3.24 -13.30 -16.16
C ALA A 81 4.29 -13.30 -15.03
N VAL A 82 3.86 -13.35 -13.77
CA VAL A 82 4.77 -13.36 -12.61
C VAL A 82 5.05 -14.76 -12.06
N GLY A 83 4.23 -15.76 -12.39
CA GLY A 83 4.32 -17.10 -11.78
C GLY A 83 4.95 -18.16 -12.68
N ASN A 84 4.61 -18.19 -13.96
CA ASN A 84 4.92 -19.35 -14.81
C ASN A 84 6.37 -19.38 -15.32
N TYR A 85 7.05 -18.23 -15.34
CA TYR A 85 8.38 -18.11 -15.92
C TYR A 85 9.45 -17.93 -14.83
N PRO A 86 10.52 -18.76 -14.79
CA PRO A 86 11.47 -18.76 -13.69
C PRO A 86 12.13 -17.42 -13.37
N VAL A 87 12.52 -16.64 -14.39
CA VAL A 87 13.18 -15.33 -14.21
C VAL A 87 12.20 -14.30 -13.65
N GLN A 88 11.02 -14.18 -14.27
CA GLN A 88 9.96 -13.28 -13.80
C GLN A 88 9.52 -13.64 -12.38
N ARG A 89 9.33 -14.94 -12.10
CA ARG A 89 9.00 -15.44 -10.76
C ARG A 89 10.05 -15.08 -9.74
N PHE A 90 11.32 -15.36 -10.01
CA PHE A 90 12.40 -15.04 -9.08
C PHE A 90 12.46 -13.54 -8.76
N ILE A 91 12.44 -12.68 -9.78
CA ILE A 91 12.52 -11.22 -9.59
C ILE A 91 11.28 -10.72 -8.85
N TRP A 92 10.08 -11.17 -9.23
CA TRP A 92 8.83 -10.81 -8.57
C TRP A 92 8.86 -11.19 -7.10
N THR A 93 9.11 -12.47 -6.77
CA THR A 93 9.13 -12.95 -5.38
C THR A 93 10.18 -12.22 -4.55
N LEU A 94 11.39 -11.99 -5.09
CA LEU A 94 12.45 -11.26 -4.39
C LEU A 94 12.01 -9.83 -4.03
N VAL A 95 11.42 -9.11 -4.98
CA VAL A 95 10.93 -7.74 -4.78
C VAL A 95 9.76 -7.73 -3.79
N ILE A 96 8.86 -8.70 -3.86
CA ILE A 96 7.75 -8.84 -2.91
C ILE A 96 8.23 -9.06 -1.48
N ILE A 97 9.19 -9.97 -1.29
CA ILE A 97 9.78 -10.25 0.02
C ILE A 97 10.54 -9.02 0.54
N ALA A 98 11.38 -8.40 -0.29
CA ALA A 98 12.17 -7.24 0.10
C ALA A 98 11.30 -6.03 0.50
N HIS A 99 10.17 -5.83 -0.17
CA HIS A 99 9.28 -4.70 0.14
C HIS A 99 8.46 -4.93 1.42
N SER A 100 8.25 -6.18 1.84
CA SER A 100 7.27 -6.54 2.86
C SER A 100 7.59 -5.97 4.25
N PRO A 101 8.83 -6.03 4.76
CA PRO A 101 9.19 -5.37 6.02
C PRO A 101 8.91 -3.87 6.01
N ILE A 102 9.21 -3.18 4.90
CA ILE A 102 8.97 -1.74 4.77
C ILE A 102 7.47 -1.44 4.84
N ARG A 103 6.64 -2.24 4.17
CA ARG A 103 5.17 -2.11 4.28
C ARG A 103 4.68 -2.34 5.70
N LEU A 104 5.22 -3.33 6.44
CA LEU A 104 4.85 -3.57 7.83
C LEU A 104 5.23 -2.41 8.76
N ILE A 105 6.38 -1.76 8.53
CA ILE A 105 6.75 -0.52 9.25
C ILE A 105 5.73 0.58 8.97
N VAL A 106 5.35 0.79 7.70
CA VAL A 106 4.33 1.78 7.31
C VAL A 106 2.97 1.48 7.95
N VAL A 107 2.58 0.21 8.07
CA VAL A 107 1.37 -0.21 8.80
C VAL A 107 1.42 0.20 10.28
N GLY A 108 2.57 0.03 10.93
CA GLY A 108 2.80 0.49 12.31
C GLY A 108 2.69 2.00 12.47
N ILE A 109 3.20 2.77 11.51
CA ILE A 109 3.10 4.23 11.48
C ILE A 109 1.64 4.66 11.28
N TYR A 110 0.93 4.05 10.32
CA TYR A 110 -0.48 4.34 10.08
C TYR A 110 -1.38 4.01 11.27
N TYR A 111 -1.12 2.92 11.98
CA TYR A 111 -1.86 2.59 13.20
C TYR A 111 -1.79 3.74 14.22
N GLN A 112 -0.60 4.27 14.46
CA GLN A 112 -0.39 5.37 15.40
C GLN A 112 -0.93 6.70 14.87
N TYR A 113 -0.80 6.94 13.56
CA TYR A 113 -1.44 8.08 12.91
C TYR A 113 -2.96 8.04 13.11
N TYR A 114 -3.62 6.92 12.81
CA TYR A 114 -5.07 6.78 12.97
C TYR A 114 -5.51 6.96 14.42
N THR A 115 -4.85 6.34 15.39
CA THR A 115 -5.24 6.50 16.81
C THR A 115 -5.11 7.94 17.30
N SER A 116 -4.21 8.75 16.71
CA SER A 116 -4.05 10.17 17.05
C SER A 116 -5.13 11.09 16.47
N ILE A 117 -5.76 10.73 15.34
CA ILE A 117 -6.72 11.61 14.63
C ILE A 117 -8.18 11.14 14.70
N ILE A 118 -8.41 9.85 14.98
CA ILE A 118 -9.72 9.20 14.99
C ILE A 118 -10.31 9.22 16.41
N LYS A 119 -11.64 9.35 16.50
CA LYS A 119 -12.39 9.30 17.75
C LYS A 119 -12.02 8.05 18.56
N PRO A 120 -11.81 8.16 19.89
CA PRO A 120 -11.53 6.99 20.74
C PRO A 120 -12.54 5.85 20.60
N SER A 121 -13.83 6.18 20.41
CA SER A 121 -14.89 5.19 20.17
C SER A 121 -14.72 4.35 18.89
N LEU A 122 -13.86 4.78 17.97
CA LEU A 122 -13.56 4.11 16.70
C LEU A 122 -12.13 3.54 16.66
N HIS A 123 -11.41 3.50 17.79
CA HIS A 123 -10.05 2.93 17.83
C HIS A 123 -10.01 1.44 17.46
N TRP A 124 -11.11 0.70 17.69
CA TRP A 124 -11.23 -0.68 17.21
C TRP A 124 -11.12 -0.77 15.68
N CYS A 125 -11.59 0.24 14.92
CA CYS A 125 -11.42 0.29 13.47
C CYS A 125 -9.95 0.44 13.10
N ALA A 126 -9.17 1.23 13.87
CA ALA A 126 -7.73 1.36 13.62
C ALA A 126 -6.98 0.05 13.88
N VAL A 127 -7.37 -0.71 14.91
CA VAL A 127 -6.84 -2.07 15.16
C VAL A 127 -7.20 -3.02 14.02
N LEU A 128 -8.44 -2.97 13.54
CA LEU A 128 -8.88 -3.77 12.39
C LEU A 128 -8.12 -3.41 11.11
N LEU A 129 -7.91 -2.12 10.83
CA LEU A 129 -7.13 -1.67 9.67
C LEU A 129 -5.68 -2.15 9.73
N ARG A 130 -5.06 -2.13 10.92
CA ARG A 130 -3.73 -2.71 11.14
C ARG A 130 -3.74 -4.20 10.80
N PHE A 131 -4.71 -4.95 11.33
CA PHE A 131 -4.85 -6.38 11.05
C PHE A 131 -5.05 -6.67 9.56
N LEU A 132 -6.00 -5.98 8.89
CA LEU A 132 -6.26 -6.13 7.46
C LEU A 132 -5.02 -5.82 6.62
N SER A 133 -4.30 -4.74 6.93
CA SER A 133 -3.08 -4.37 6.20
C SER A 133 -1.97 -5.42 6.38
N THR A 134 -1.82 -5.98 7.59
CA THR A 134 -0.87 -7.08 7.82
C THR A 134 -1.26 -8.33 7.04
N VAL A 135 -2.55 -8.71 7.06
CA VAL A 135 -3.06 -9.86 6.29
C VAL A 135 -2.86 -9.64 4.79
N GLU A 136 -3.11 -8.44 4.28
CA GLU A 136 -2.86 -8.06 2.89
C GLU A 136 -1.38 -8.28 2.51
N VAL A 137 -0.44 -7.82 3.32
CA VAL A 137 1.00 -8.01 3.06
C VAL A 137 1.39 -9.49 3.12
N CYS A 138 0.97 -10.22 4.16
CA CYS A 138 1.29 -11.63 4.32
C CYS A 138 0.71 -12.48 3.19
N SER A 139 -0.56 -12.25 2.82
CA SER A 139 -1.21 -12.96 1.71
C SER A 139 -0.56 -12.66 0.37
N LEU A 140 -0.10 -11.44 0.12
CA LEU A 140 0.67 -11.10 -1.09
C LEU A 140 2.01 -11.84 -1.16
N VAL A 141 2.70 -12.01 -0.03
CA VAL A 141 3.94 -12.82 0.04
C VAL A 141 3.63 -14.28 -0.28
N VAL A 142 2.62 -14.87 0.36
CA VAL A 142 2.23 -16.27 0.09
C VAL A 142 1.81 -16.44 -1.37
N LEU A 143 1.00 -15.54 -1.90
CA LEU A 143 0.57 -15.51 -3.30
C LEU A 143 1.74 -15.46 -4.29
N SER A 144 2.84 -14.79 -3.90
CA SER A 144 4.03 -14.62 -4.74
C SER A 144 5.04 -15.76 -4.61
N ILE A 145 4.95 -16.59 -3.56
CA ILE A 145 5.79 -17.78 -3.37
C ILE A 145 5.13 -18.99 -4.02
N PHE A 146 3.82 -19.18 -3.77
CA PHE A 146 3.05 -20.33 -4.25
C PHE A 146 2.34 -19.95 -5.54
N THR A 147 2.86 -20.40 -6.68
CA THR A 147 2.31 -20.10 -8.01
C THR A 147 1.04 -20.89 -8.29
N SER A 148 0.22 -20.38 -9.21
CA SER A 148 -0.99 -21.05 -9.68
C SER A 148 -0.71 -22.36 -10.41
N SER A 149 0.47 -22.51 -11.03
CA SER A 149 0.89 -23.72 -11.73
C SER A 149 1.20 -24.89 -10.80
N ASP A 150 1.87 -24.58 -9.68
CA ASP A 150 2.48 -25.60 -8.82
C ASP A 150 1.59 -25.87 -7.58
N TYR A 151 0.87 -24.85 -7.11
CA TYR A 151 0.10 -24.89 -5.86
C TYR A 151 -1.22 -24.11 -5.95
N TYR A 152 -2.07 -24.45 -6.93
CA TYR A 152 -3.33 -23.76 -7.23
C TYR A 152 -4.17 -23.43 -5.98
N SER A 153 -4.44 -24.41 -5.12
CA SER A 153 -5.31 -24.21 -3.94
C SER A 153 -4.76 -23.20 -2.92
N ILE A 154 -3.44 -23.13 -2.75
CA ILE A 154 -2.80 -22.16 -1.84
C ILE A 154 -2.81 -20.78 -2.50
N HIS A 155 -2.47 -20.73 -3.79
CA HIS A 155 -2.48 -19.51 -4.60
C HIS A 155 -3.85 -18.84 -4.60
N GLU A 156 -4.91 -19.58 -4.94
CA GLU A 156 -6.29 -19.10 -4.99
C GLU A 156 -6.75 -18.55 -3.63
N LYS A 157 -6.54 -19.31 -2.53
CA LYS A 157 -6.91 -18.85 -1.19
C LYS A 157 -6.15 -17.60 -0.77
N SER A 158 -4.87 -17.51 -1.13
CA SER A 158 -4.04 -16.33 -0.85
C SER A 158 -4.48 -15.12 -1.67
N PHE A 159 -4.86 -15.33 -2.93
CA PHE A 159 -5.43 -14.29 -3.78
C PHE A 159 -6.74 -13.74 -3.22
N VAL A 160 -7.69 -14.63 -2.86
CA VAL A 160 -8.96 -14.21 -2.25
C VAL A 160 -8.72 -13.46 -0.94
N THR A 161 -7.80 -13.95 -0.10
CA THR A 161 -7.43 -13.30 1.17
C THR A 161 -6.84 -11.90 0.93
N PHE A 162 -5.93 -11.77 -0.05
CA PHE A 162 -5.32 -10.50 -0.44
C PHE A 162 -6.37 -9.49 -0.89
N ILE A 163 -7.26 -9.87 -1.82
CA ILE A 163 -8.32 -9.00 -2.33
C ILE A 163 -9.27 -8.58 -1.20
N CYS A 164 -9.79 -9.53 -0.42
CA CYS A 164 -10.70 -9.23 0.67
C CYS A 164 -10.07 -8.28 1.71
N ALA A 165 -8.81 -8.53 2.08
CA ALA A 165 -8.09 -7.68 3.02
C ALA A 165 -7.85 -6.27 2.46
N SER A 166 -7.40 -6.17 1.20
CA SER A 166 -7.18 -4.91 0.48
C SER A 166 -8.46 -4.09 0.36
N GLU A 167 -9.53 -4.67 -0.16
CA GLU A 167 -10.79 -3.93 -0.41
C GLU A 167 -11.42 -3.44 0.89
N LEU A 168 -11.49 -4.30 1.92
CA LEU A 168 -11.97 -3.88 3.24
C LEU A 168 -11.10 -2.77 3.82
N ASN A 169 -9.79 -2.86 3.69
CA ASN A 169 -8.86 -1.83 4.14
C ASN A 169 -9.13 -0.50 3.42
N MET A 170 -9.20 -0.51 2.09
CA MET A 170 -9.44 0.67 1.25
C MET A 170 -10.77 1.36 1.59
N VAL A 171 -11.85 0.58 1.76
CA VAL A 171 -13.18 1.09 2.11
C VAL A 171 -13.21 1.64 3.53
N ILE A 172 -12.78 0.85 4.52
CA ILE A 172 -12.85 1.23 5.94
C ILE A 172 -11.98 2.45 6.20
N SER A 173 -10.74 2.47 5.70
CA SER A 173 -9.83 3.61 5.93
C SER A 173 -10.35 4.90 5.29
N SER A 174 -10.91 4.83 4.08
CA SER A 174 -11.51 6.00 3.41
C SER A 174 -12.73 6.54 4.17
N ILE A 175 -13.61 5.65 4.66
CA ILE A 175 -14.77 6.05 5.48
C ILE A 175 -14.31 6.64 6.81
N LEU A 176 -13.34 6.00 7.46
CA LEU A 176 -12.81 6.40 8.75
C LEU A 176 -12.13 7.77 8.68
N LEU A 177 -11.34 8.02 7.64
CA LEU A 177 -10.72 9.32 7.40
C LEU A 177 -11.75 10.41 7.08
N LYS A 178 -12.84 10.08 6.38
CA LYS A 178 -13.90 11.04 6.03
C LYS A 178 -14.82 11.40 7.21
N LYS A 179 -15.20 10.42 8.04
CA LYS A 179 -16.29 10.57 9.04
C LYS A 179 -15.87 10.29 10.48
N GLY A 180 -14.77 9.59 10.70
CA GLY A 180 -14.35 9.10 12.02
C GLY A 180 -13.41 10.02 12.80
N ARG A 181 -13.00 11.16 12.23
CA ARG A 181 -12.08 12.11 12.88
C ARG A 181 -12.72 12.82 14.07
N ILE A 182 -11.92 13.19 15.08
CA ILE A 182 -12.37 13.74 16.38
C ILE A 182 -13.27 14.98 16.28
N THR A 183 -13.25 15.72 15.17
CA THR A 183 -13.98 16.99 14.94
C THR A 183 -13.26 18.17 15.60
N LYS A 184 -12.28 18.75 14.87
CA LYS A 184 -11.68 20.12 14.98
C LYS A 184 -10.27 20.20 14.37
N THR A 185 -9.60 19.08 14.11
CA THR A 185 -8.39 19.06 13.28
C THR A 185 -8.80 19.33 11.82
N VAL A 186 -8.73 20.60 11.40
CA VAL A 186 -8.84 21.00 10.00
C VAL A 186 -7.83 20.17 9.23
N MET A 187 -8.31 19.36 8.27
CA MET A 187 -7.41 18.58 7.42
C MET A 187 -6.48 19.54 6.69
N THR A 188 -5.20 19.20 6.65
CA THR A 188 -4.25 19.87 5.79
C THR A 188 -4.65 19.70 4.32
N LYS A 189 -4.17 20.59 3.44
CA LYS A 189 -4.39 20.46 1.98
C LYS A 189 -3.93 19.10 1.44
N LEU A 190 -2.88 18.53 2.02
CA LEU A 190 -2.36 17.20 1.66
C LEU A 190 -3.29 16.07 2.11
N GLU A 191 -3.83 16.12 3.33
CA GLU A 191 -4.81 15.13 3.81
C GLU A 191 -6.11 15.17 3.00
N VAL A 192 -6.60 16.35 2.63
CA VAL A 192 -7.78 16.49 1.74
C VAL A 192 -7.50 15.86 0.39
N ARG A 193 -6.32 16.13 -0.19
CA ARG A 193 -5.89 15.53 -1.46
C ARG A 193 -5.81 14.01 -1.33
N SER A 194 -5.17 13.51 -0.29
CA SER A 194 -5.05 12.07 -0.02
C SER A 194 -6.41 11.39 0.07
N LEU A 195 -7.32 11.92 0.90
CA LEU A 195 -8.65 11.36 1.06
C LEU A 195 -9.43 11.33 -0.28
N LYS A 196 -9.33 12.39 -1.08
CA LYS A 196 -9.97 12.45 -2.40
C LYS A 196 -9.48 11.31 -3.32
N TYR A 197 -8.17 11.14 -3.43
CA TYR A 197 -7.59 10.09 -4.28
C TYR A 197 -7.81 8.69 -3.71
N LYS A 198 -7.76 8.51 -2.39
CA LYS A 198 -8.12 7.24 -1.74
C LYS A 198 -9.52 6.78 -2.16
N ILE A 199 -10.51 7.67 -2.06
CA ILE A 199 -11.89 7.37 -2.48
C ILE A 199 -11.95 7.01 -3.98
N TYR A 200 -11.28 7.77 -4.84
CA TYR A 200 -11.25 7.47 -6.28
C TYR A 200 -10.62 6.11 -6.59
N PHE A 201 -9.49 5.79 -5.97
CA PHE A 201 -8.83 4.51 -6.16
C PHE A 201 -9.62 3.36 -5.57
N THR A 202 -10.30 3.53 -4.44
CA THR A 202 -11.22 2.52 -3.89
C THR A 202 -12.35 2.22 -4.87
N VAL A 203 -13.06 3.24 -5.36
CA VAL A 203 -14.19 3.05 -6.29
C VAL A 203 -13.72 2.41 -7.60
N PHE A 204 -12.60 2.88 -8.14
CA PHE A 204 -12.02 2.35 -9.37
C PHE A 204 -11.55 0.89 -9.20
N ASN A 205 -10.91 0.55 -8.09
CA ASN A 205 -10.47 -0.81 -7.80
C ASN A 205 -11.66 -1.76 -7.69
N MET A 206 -12.65 -1.45 -6.84
CA MET A 206 -13.86 -2.28 -6.70
C MET A 206 -14.59 -2.50 -8.02
N THR A 207 -14.71 -1.45 -8.84
CA THR A 207 -15.34 -1.55 -10.16
C THR A 207 -14.52 -2.44 -11.09
N SER A 208 -13.19 -2.27 -11.10
CA SER A 208 -12.29 -3.10 -11.91
C SER A 208 -12.34 -4.57 -11.49
N PHE A 209 -12.36 -4.85 -10.18
CA PHE A 209 -12.46 -6.20 -9.64
C PHE A 209 -13.79 -6.87 -10.01
N ALA A 210 -14.90 -6.14 -9.94
CA ALA A 210 -16.20 -6.64 -10.36
C ALA A 210 -16.23 -7.01 -11.87
N ILE A 211 -15.64 -6.16 -12.72
CA ILE A 211 -15.55 -6.44 -14.17
C ILE A 211 -14.61 -7.62 -14.44
N ALA A 212 -13.47 -7.71 -13.75
CA ALA A 212 -12.57 -8.85 -13.84
C ALA A 212 -13.30 -10.16 -13.52
N GLY A 213 -14.01 -10.21 -12.39
CA GLY A 213 -14.81 -11.36 -11.99
C GLY A 213 -15.87 -11.74 -13.04
N TYR A 214 -16.57 -10.74 -13.58
CA TYR A 214 -17.53 -10.95 -14.67
C TYR A 214 -16.87 -11.57 -15.91
N CYS A 215 -15.75 -10.99 -16.38
CA CYS A 215 -15.02 -11.49 -17.54
C CYS A 215 -14.48 -12.91 -17.31
N PHE A 216 -13.97 -13.21 -16.12
CA PHE A 216 -13.49 -14.54 -15.76
C PHE A 216 -14.62 -15.59 -15.84
N LEU A 217 -15.76 -15.32 -15.20
CA LEU A 217 -16.91 -16.21 -15.23
C LEU A 217 -17.45 -16.39 -16.66
N ARG A 218 -17.54 -15.30 -17.42
CA ARG A 218 -18.00 -15.31 -18.82
C ARG A 218 -17.06 -16.10 -19.73
N HIS A 219 -15.75 -15.92 -19.60
CA HIS A 219 -14.76 -16.68 -20.38
C HIS A 219 -14.86 -18.18 -20.10
N ASN A 220 -14.96 -18.56 -18.83
CA ASN A 220 -15.09 -19.97 -18.44
C ASN A 220 -16.42 -20.61 -18.86
N ALA A 221 -17.48 -19.83 -19.04
CA ALA A 221 -18.79 -20.32 -19.47
C ALA A 221 -18.93 -20.42 -21.01
N TYR A 222 -18.39 -19.46 -21.75
CA TYR A 222 -18.68 -19.31 -23.18
C TYR A 222 -17.47 -19.37 -24.11
N CYS A 223 -16.24 -19.33 -23.59
CA CYS A 223 -15.02 -19.38 -24.39
C CYS A 223 -14.97 -18.34 -25.54
N GLU A 224 -15.45 -17.12 -25.27
CA GLU A 224 -15.46 -16.03 -26.24
C GLU A 224 -14.06 -15.42 -26.41
N SER A 225 -13.67 -15.17 -27.67
CA SER A 225 -12.37 -14.55 -27.97
C SER A 225 -12.27 -13.14 -27.38
N GLY A 226 -11.13 -12.82 -26.79
CA GLY A 226 -10.86 -11.52 -26.17
C GLY A 226 -11.44 -11.32 -24.77
N VAL A 227 -12.37 -12.16 -24.29
CA VAL A 227 -12.96 -11.97 -22.94
C VAL A 227 -11.91 -12.20 -21.85
N TYR A 228 -11.04 -13.20 -22.01
CA TYR A 228 -9.92 -13.41 -21.08
C TYR A 228 -8.89 -12.28 -21.13
N THR A 229 -8.78 -11.59 -22.27
CA THR A 229 -7.94 -10.38 -22.41
C THR A 229 -8.46 -9.25 -21.54
N PHE A 230 -9.79 -9.05 -21.52
CA PHE A 230 -10.41 -8.08 -20.62
C PHE A 230 -10.26 -8.48 -19.16
N PHE A 231 -10.40 -9.77 -18.83
CA PHE A 231 -10.11 -10.27 -17.49
C PHE A 231 -8.69 -9.87 -17.05
N ALA A 232 -7.67 -10.20 -17.84
CA ALA A 232 -6.28 -9.83 -17.57
C ALA A 232 -6.08 -8.30 -17.45
N LEU A 233 -6.68 -7.51 -18.34
CA LEU A 233 -6.62 -6.05 -18.27
C LEU A 233 -7.17 -5.52 -16.94
N PHE A 234 -8.33 -6.00 -16.50
CA PHE A 234 -8.93 -5.55 -15.25
C PHE A 234 -8.18 -6.07 -14.02
N GLU A 235 -7.53 -7.24 -14.07
CA GLU A 235 -6.55 -7.63 -13.04
C GLU A 235 -5.42 -6.59 -12.91
N TYR A 236 -4.89 -6.10 -14.03
CA TYR A 236 -3.84 -5.08 -14.02
C TYR A 236 -4.34 -3.79 -13.36
N LEU A 237 -5.56 -3.37 -13.70
CA LEU A 237 -6.17 -2.16 -13.14
C LEU A 237 -6.42 -2.28 -11.63
N VAL A 238 -6.82 -3.45 -11.14
CA VAL A 238 -6.95 -3.73 -9.69
C VAL A 238 -5.60 -3.55 -9.00
N VAL A 239 -4.54 -4.16 -9.51
CA VAL A 239 -3.21 -4.07 -8.88
C VAL A 239 -2.65 -2.66 -8.94
N LEU A 240 -2.76 -1.98 -10.09
CA LEU A 240 -2.27 -0.61 -10.25
C LEU A 240 -3.02 0.38 -9.35
N SER A 241 -4.33 0.21 -9.18
CA SER A 241 -5.12 1.07 -8.30
C SER A 241 -4.91 0.77 -6.81
N ASN A 242 -4.67 -0.50 -6.42
CA ASN A 242 -4.19 -0.84 -5.07
C ASN A 242 -2.83 -0.16 -4.79
N MET A 243 -1.87 -0.24 -5.70
CA MET A 243 -0.59 0.49 -5.57
C MET A 243 -0.83 1.99 -5.42
N ALA A 244 -1.61 2.59 -6.32
CA ALA A 244 -1.90 4.02 -6.28
C ALA A 244 -2.60 4.47 -4.98
N PHE A 245 -3.45 3.62 -4.40
CA PHE A 245 -4.06 3.85 -3.10
C PHE A 245 -3.03 3.88 -1.96
N HIS A 246 -2.07 2.96 -1.97
CA HIS A 246 -0.98 2.96 -0.98
C HIS A 246 -0.01 4.13 -1.20
N LEU A 247 0.18 4.57 -2.45
CA LEU A 247 1.00 5.75 -2.77
C LEU A 247 0.48 7.04 -2.14
N THR A 248 -0.81 7.13 -1.79
CA THR A 248 -1.33 8.34 -1.12
C THR A 248 -0.68 8.58 0.25
N SER A 249 0.06 7.59 0.79
CA SER A 249 0.89 7.75 1.97
C SER A 249 1.94 8.85 1.84
N VAL A 250 2.35 9.20 0.62
CA VAL A 250 3.28 10.32 0.38
C VAL A 250 2.68 11.66 0.80
N TRP A 251 1.35 11.78 0.81
CA TRP A 251 0.64 12.96 1.30
C TRP A 251 0.26 12.82 2.77
N ASP A 252 -0.19 11.65 3.21
CA ASP A 252 -0.56 11.41 4.62
C ASP A 252 0.64 11.55 5.57
N LEU A 253 1.80 11.06 5.14
CA LEU A 253 3.01 10.93 5.94
C LEU A 253 4.12 11.88 5.47
N ALA A 254 3.77 12.95 4.74
CA ALA A 254 4.74 13.90 4.17
C ALA A 254 5.67 14.53 5.22
N GLY A 255 5.14 14.76 6.43
CA GLY A 255 5.87 15.31 7.57
C GLY A 255 6.59 14.26 8.41
N VAL A 256 6.38 12.96 8.16
CA VAL A 256 6.88 11.89 9.02
C VAL A 256 8.26 11.42 8.58
N SER A 257 9.20 11.40 9.53
CA SER A 257 10.55 10.86 9.36
C SER A 257 10.77 9.66 10.26
N LEU A 258 11.37 8.61 9.71
CA LEU A 258 11.91 7.48 10.44
C LEU A 258 13.33 7.83 10.88
N VAL A 259 13.64 7.58 12.15
CA VAL A 259 14.87 8.04 12.79
C VAL A 259 15.47 6.90 13.62
N ILE A 260 16.76 6.67 13.45
CA ILE A 260 17.54 5.72 14.25
C ILE A 260 18.41 6.52 15.21
N ASP A 261 18.22 6.30 16.51
CA ASP A 261 19.06 6.92 17.55
C ASP A 261 20.37 6.16 17.76
N ASP A 262 21.28 6.75 18.54
CA ASP A 262 22.60 6.15 18.85
C ASP A 262 22.51 4.79 19.56
N ASN A 263 21.35 4.43 20.12
CA ASN A 263 21.09 3.13 20.74
C ASN A 263 20.45 2.13 19.77
N LEU A 264 20.43 2.44 18.46
CA LEU A 264 19.78 1.67 17.40
C LEU A 264 18.26 1.51 17.59
N ASN A 265 17.61 2.39 18.36
CA ASN A 265 16.15 2.36 18.49
C ASN A 265 15.52 3.04 17.27
N LEU A 266 14.56 2.34 16.66
CA LEU A 266 13.76 2.86 15.58
C LEU A 266 12.60 3.69 16.13
N THR A 267 12.62 5.00 15.86
CA THR A 267 11.54 5.92 16.22
C THR A 267 11.05 6.66 14.98
N TYR A 268 9.84 7.22 15.02
CA TYR A 268 9.35 8.09 13.95
C TYR A 268 8.86 9.41 14.55
N ARG A 269 9.02 10.50 13.81
CA ARG A 269 8.66 11.86 14.20
C ARG A 269 7.85 12.54 13.10
#